data_AF-A0AA39S1B7-F1
#
_entry.id   AF-A0AA39S1B7-F1
#
_cell.length_a   1.000
_cell.length_b   1.000
_cell.length_c   1.000
_cell.angle_alpha   90.00
_cell.angle_beta   90.00
_cell.angle_gamma   90.00
#
_symmetry.space_group_name_H-M   'P 1'
#
loop_
_entity.id
_entity.type
_entity.pdbx_description
1 polymer ?
#
loop_
_entity_poly.entity_id
_entity_poly.type
_entity_poly.pdbx_seq_one_letter_code
_entity_poly.pdbx_strand_id
1 'polypeptide(L)'
;MASSSMSSRGQWTAEQNKAFERALAVFDKDTPDRWHNVARAVGGKTPEEVKRHYELLVEDIKYIEAGQVPFPKYRTTGSNGNMNDRVKNMKLH
;
A
#
# COMPACT_ATOMS: atom_id res chain seq x y z
N MET A 1 -3.41 -1.70 -38.35
CA MET A 1 -2.68 -2.45 -37.31
C MET A 1 -2.68 -1.60 -36.05
N ALA A 2 -3.61 -1.82 -35.12
CA ALA A 2 -3.64 -1.08 -33.87
C ALA A 2 -2.56 -1.65 -32.95
N SER A 3 -1.58 -0.82 -32.58
CA SER A 3 -0.44 -1.19 -31.74
C SER A 3 -0.93 -1.62 -30.36
N SER A 4 -0.98 -2.92 -30.11
CA SER A 4 -1.26 -3.54 -28.81
C SER A 4 0.02 -3.67 -27.98
N SER A 5 0.71 -2.57 -27.70
CA SER A 5 2.01 -2.62 -26.98
C SER A 5 2.29 -1.51 -25.96
N MET A 6 1.26 -0.81 -25.49
CA MET A 6 1.38 0.20 -24.42
C MET A 6 0.65 -0.13 -23.10
N SER A 7 0.24 -1.38 -22.87
CA SER A 7 -0.55 -1.74 -21.67
C SER A 7 0.21 -2.51 -20.59
N SER A 8 1.48 -2.85 -20.79
CA SER A 8 2.27 -3.66 -19.84
C SER A 8 3.42 -2.93 -19.15
N ARG A 9 3.77 -1.70 -19.58
CA ARG A 9 4.92 -0.96 -18.99
C ARG A 9 4.57 -0.25 -17.67
N GLY A 10 3.31 0.15 -17.49
CA GLY A 10 2.87 0.95 -16.34
C GLY A 10 2.46 0.15 -15.09
N GLN A 11 2.17 -1.15 -15.22
CA GLN A 11 1.67 -1.95 -14.09
C GLN A 11 2.85 -2.45 -13.23
N TRP A 12 2.75 -2.33 -11.90
CA TRP A 12 3.76 -2.81 -10.97
C TRP A 12 3.55 -4.29 -10.68
N THR A 13 4.58 -5.11 -10.93
CA THR A 13 4.55 -6.51 -10.50
C THR A 13 4.87 -6.62 -9.01
N ALA A 14 4.50 -7.74 -8.38
CA ALA A 14 4.84 -8.01 -6.98
C ALA A 14 6.36 -8.00 -6.74
N GLU A 15 7.13 -8.51 -7.70
CA GLU A 15 8.61 -8.50 -7.64
C GLU A 15 9.17 -7.08 -7.69
N GLN A 16 8.65 -6.24 -8.60
CA GLN A 16 9.03 -4.84 -8.71
C GLN A 16 8.67 -4.07 -7.45
N ASN A 17 7.47 -4.28 -6.89
CA ASN A 17 7.05 -3.63 -5.66
C ASN A 17 7.96 -4.04 -4.49
N LYS A 18 8.28 -5.33 -4.37
CA LYS A 18 9.20 -5.81 -3.35
C LYS A 18 10.61 -5.23 -3.53
N ALA A 19 11.08 -5.06 -4.77
CA ALA A 19 12.37 -4.43 -5.05
C ALA A 19 12.35 -2.93 -4.70
N PHE A 20 11.24 -2.25 -4.98
CA PHE A 20 11.02 -0.86 -4.62
C PHE A 20 11.06 -0.63 -3.11
N GLU A 21 10.35 -1.44 -2.33
CA GLU A 21 10.38 -1.35 -0.86
C GLU A 21 11.79 -1.55 -0.29
N ARG A 22 12.54 -2.54 -0.80
CA ARG A 22 13.95 -2.74 -0.40
C ARG A 22 14.80 -1.54 -0.79
N ALA A 23 14.61 -0.99 -1.98
CA ALA A 23 15.36 0.17 -2.44
C ALA A 23 15.05 1.43 -1.61
N LEU A 24 13.81 1.64 -1.18
CA LEU A 24 13.45 2.74 -0.27
C LEU A 24 14.14 2.63 1.10
N ALA A 25 14.42 1.41 1.57
CA ALA A 25 15.15 1.19 2.82
C ALA A 25 16.65 1.50 2.70
N VAL A 26 17.22 1.39 1.49
CA VAL A 26 18.64 1.70 1.21
C VAL A 26 18.81 3.18 0.87
N PHE A 27 17.92 3.73 0.05
CA PHE A 27 17.94 5.11 -0.41
C PHE A 27 16.90 5.93 0.36
N ASP A 28 17.35 6.54 1.45
CA ASP A 28 16.54 7.40 2.30
C ASP A 28 16.15 8.72 1.62
N LYS A 29 15.51 9.61 2.39
CA LYS A 29 15.02 10.92 1.90
C LYS A 29 16.15 11.91 1.59
N ASP A 30 17.32 11.74 2.19
CA ASP A 30 18.46 12.65 2.08
C ASP A 30 19.44 12.21 0.98
N THR A 31 19.21 11.03 0.41
CA THR A 31 19.96 10.49 -0.72
C THR A 31 19.81 11.38 -1.98
N PRO A 32 20.91 11.91 -2.54
CA PRO A 32 20.85 12.63 -3.80
C PRO A 32 20.43 11.70 -4.94
N ASP A 33 19.66 12.22 -5.89
CA ASP A 33 19.13 11.46 -7.02
C ASP A 33 18.39 10.17 -6.62
N ARG A 34 17.76 10.17 -5.44
CA ARG A 34 17.04 9.03 -4.85
C ARG A 34 16.22 8.24 -5.87
N TRP A 35 15.39 8.92 -6.65
CA TRP A 35 14.49 8.26 -7.61
C TRP A 35 15.23 7.59 -8.77
N HIS A 36 16.37 8.14 -9.20
CA HIS A 36 17.22 7.49 -10.19
C HIS A 36 17.86 6.23 -9.64
N ASN A 37 18.32 6.26 -8.38
CA ASN A 37 18.92 5.11 -7.72
C ASN A 37 17.88 3.99 -7.48
N VAL A 38 16.68 4.36 -7.03
CA VAL A 38 15.58 3.41 -6.84
C VAL A 38 15.11 2.82 -8.18
N ALA A 39 14.93 3.63 -9.22
CA ALA A 39 14.55 3.14 -10.55
C ALA A 39 15.57 2.13 -11.11
N ARG A 40 16.86 2.39 -10.89
CA ARG A 40 17.94 1.47 -11.26
C ARG A 40 17.87 0.15 -10.49
N ALA A 41 17.55 0.21 -9.19
CA ALA A 41 17.43 -0.98 -8.34
C ALA A 41 16.17 -1.83 -8.66
N VAL A 42 15.06 -1.18 -9.02
CA VAL A 42 13.80 -1.85 -9.38
C VAL A 42 13.90 -2.50 -10.76
N GLY A 43 14.51 -1.80 -11.72
CA GLY A 43 14.62 -2.26 -13.11
C GLY A 43 13.30 -2.12 -13.88
N GLY A 44 13.39 -1.60 -15.12
CA GLY A 44 12.24 -1.49 -16.01
C GLY A 44 11.19 -0.45 -15.59
N LYS A 45 11.52 0.46 -14.66
CA LYS A 45 10.73 1.63 -14.27
C LYS A 45 11.55 2.90 -14.42
N THR A 46 10.91 4.02 -14.76
CA THR A 46 11.57 5.33 -14.79
C THR A 46 11.57 6.01 -13.42
N PRO A 47 12.46 6.98 -13.15
CA PRO A 47 12.45 7.77 -11.92
C PRO A 47 11.08 8.41 -11.64
N GLU A 48 10.38 8.86 -12.67
CA GLU A 48 9.05 9.48 -12.57
C GLU A 48 7.97 8.46 -12.18
N GLU A 49 8.03 7.24 -12.71
CA GLU A 49 7.13 6.14 -12.32
C GLU A 49 7.35 5.72 -10.87
N VAL A 50 8.61 5.64 -10.45
CA VAL A 50 8.98 5.36 -9.06
C VAL A 50 8.49 6.46 -8.12
N LYS A 51 8.69 7.73 -8.48
CA LYS A 51 8.23 8.86 -7.68
C LYS A 51 6.71 8.85 -7.51
N ARG A 52 5.95 8.65 -8.60
CA ARG A 52 4.49 8.54 -8.53
C ARG A 52 4.03 7.38 -7.64
N HIS A 53 4.69 6.23 -7.75
CA HIS A 53 4.37 5.06 -6.91
C HIS A 53 4.61 5.34 -5.43
N TYR A 54 5.69 6.07 -5.11
CA TYR A 54 5.95 6.52 -3.74
C TYR A 54 4.90 7.50 -3.21
N GLU A 55 4.46 8.45 -4.03
CA GLU A 55 3.43 9.43 -3.64
C GLU A 55 2.11 8.73 -3.29
N LEU A 56 1.70 7.73 -4.08
CA LEU A 56 0.52 6.89 -3.80
C LEU A 56 0.68 6.11 -2.49
N LEU A 57 1.85 5.51 -2.25
CA LEU A 57 2.13 4.80 -1.00
C LEU A 57 1.99 5.73 0.23
N VAL A 58 2.51 6.96 0.13
CA VAL A 58 2.40 7.95 1.21
C VAL A 58 0.94 8.37 1.42
N GLU A 59 0.18 8.53 0.35
CA GLU A 59 -1.24 8.83 0.41
C GLU A 59 -2.04 7.71 1.09
N ASP A 60 -1.80 6.45 0.70
CA ASP A 60 -2.43 5.28 1.34
C ASP A 60 -2.12 5.21 2.84
N ILE A 61 -0.87 5.43 3.24
CA ILE A 61 -0.46 5.47 4.66
C ILE A 61 -1.23 6.57 5.40
N LYS A 62 -1.37 7.76 4.82
CA LYS A 62 -2.15 8.85 5.43
C LYS A 62 -3.61 8.49 5.60
N TYR A 63 -4.23 7.83 4.62
CA TYR A 63 -5.60 7.33 4.75
C TYR A 63 -5.73 6.26 5.84
N ILE A 64 -4.73 5.38 5.97
CA ILE A 64 -4.65 4.38 7.04
C ILE A 64 -4.57 5.05 8.42
N GLU A 65 -3.66 5.99 8.60
CA GLU A 65 -3.45 6.71 9.86
C GLU A 65 -4.64 7.59 10.25
N ALA A 66 -5.33 8.17 9.25
CA ALA A 66 -6.54 8.97 9.46
C ALA A 66 -7.79 8.11 9.81
N GLY A 67 -7.66 6.78 9.86
CA GLY A 67 -8.79 5.87 10.09
C GLY A 67 -9.82 5.88 8.96
N GLN A 68 -9.43 6.33 7.76
CA GLN A 68 -10.29 6.46 6.59
C GLN A 68 -10.28 5.23 5.68
N VAL A 69 -9.65 4.14 6.12
CA VAL A 69 -9.72 2.87 5.39
C VAL A 69 -11.08 2.26 5.67
N PRO A 70 -11.91 2.00 4.66
CA PRO A 70 -13.10 1.21 4.86
C PRO A 70 -12.66 -0.16 5.38
N PHE A 71 -12.98 -0.45 6.65
CA PHE A 71 -12.80 -1.79 7.19
C PHE A 71 -13.48 -2.77 6.23
N PRO A 72 -12.80 -3.84 5.80
CA PRO A 72 -13.46 -4.89 5.06
C PRO A 72 -14.71 -5.31 5.83
N LYS A 73 -15.87 -5.30 5.17
CA LYS A 73 -17.09 -5.85 5.75
C LYS A 73 -16.91 -7.36 5.86
N TYR A 74 -16.23 -7.81 6.90
CA TYR A 74 -16.24 -9.21 7.31
C TYR A 74 -17.68 -9.52 7.68
N ARG A 75 -18.43 -10.10 6.75
CA ARG A 75 -19.73 -10.69 7.06
C ARG A 75 -19.46 -11.81 8.05
N THR A 76 -19.58 -11.53 9.34
CA THR A 76 -19.79 -12.56 10.35
C THR A 76 -21.14 -13.18 10.07
N THR A 77 -21.14 -14.26 9.30
CA THR A 77 -22.24 -15.20 9.25
C THR A 77 -22.32 -15.89 10.62
N GLY A 78 -23.16 -15.38 11.52
CA GLY A 78 -23.35 -16.04 12.81
C GLY A 78 -24.07 -15.21 13.85
N SER A 79 -25.36 -15.49 14.00
CA SER A 79 -26.14 -15.36 15.23
C SER A 79 -26.70 -13.98 15.59
N ASN A 80 -27.97 -13.83 15.19
CA ASN A 80 -29.07 -13.28 15.98
C ASN A 80 -28.77 -13.29 17.50
N GLY A 81 -28.54 -12.13 18.11
CA GLY A 81 -28.21 -12.02 19.53
C GLY A 81 -28.16 -10.58 20.00
N ASN A 82 -29.22 -10.18 20.71
CA ASN A 82 -29.46 -8.89 21.32
C ASN A 82 -28.20 -8.29 22.01
N MET A 83 -27.71 -7.14 21.56
CA MET A 83 -26.48 -6.49 22.06
C MET A 83 -26.62 -5.84 23.45
N ASN A 84 -27.51 -6.32 24.32
CA ASN A 84 -27.78 -5.70 25.62
C ASN A 84 -27.16 -6.43 26.84
N ASP A 85 -26.59 -7.62 26.65
CA ASP A 85 -26.10 -8.43 27.80
C ASP A 85 -24.59 -8.44 28.01
N ARG A 86 -23.78 -7.89 27.09
CA ARG A 86 -22.31 -7.99 27.17
C ARG A 86 -21.62 -6.95 28.07
N VAL A 87 -22.33 -5.94 28.56
CA VAL A 87 -21.76 -4.89 29.44
C VAL A 87 -21.88 -5.18 30.93
N LYS A 88 -22.61 -6.24 31.35
CA LYS A 88 -22.82 -6.53 32.79
C LYS A 88 -21.77 -7.44 33.44
N ASN A 89 -20.92 -8.11 32.66
CA ASN A 89 -19.95 -9.09 33.20
C ASN A 89 -18.54 -8.52 33.44
N MET A 90 -18.37 -7.19 33.45
CA MET A 90 -17.12 -6.53 33.89
C MET A 90 -17.21 -5.99 35.33
N LYS A 91 -17.71 -6.80 36.27
CA LYS A 91 -17.48 -6.56 37.71
C LYS A 91 -16.68 -7.73 38.27
N LEU A 92 -15.38 -7.50 38.41
CA LEU A 92 -14.43 -8.35 39.11
C LEU A 92 -14.81 -8.40 40.61
N HIS A 93 -15.06 -9.59 41.14
CA HIS A 93 -14.85 -9.93 42.55
C HIS A 93 -13.74 -10.98 42.60
#